data_AF-A4S9X5-F1
#
_entry.id   AF-A4S9X5-F1
#
_cell.length_a   1.000
_cell.length_b   1.000
_cell.length_c   1.000
_cell.angle_alpha   90.00
_cell.angle_beta   90.00
_cell.angle_gamma   90.00
#
_symmetry.space_group_name_H-M   'P 1'
#
loop_
_entity.id
_entity.type
_entity.pdbx_description
1 polymer ?
#
loop_
_entity_poly.entity_id
_entity_poly.type
_entity_poly.pdbx_seq_one_letter_code
_entity_poly.pdbx_strand_id
1 'polypeptide(L)'
;LYQKQRALVARRWRLVGDLAEIFPIESAPEDPSNRREHPLLQIGDVPLDLGPAPSKTQSLTVEDLESDAAAYGHIAQICIQLAAILDVRLRYPVCPSLSRSYICDFHQVKPKAGSADAAAMKKTLTRIEFPLFMDSPSDRTKYTYGVFLLNKNLEQLLNAHGLSAVGPRHTLQNLKRIFDARRMIAADAKTHEIDE
;
A
#
# COMPACT_ATOMS: atom_id res chain seq x y z
N LEU A 1 -10.87 12.44 29.37
CA LEU A 1 -10.97 12.06 27.94
C LEU A 1 -9.59 11.84 27.30
N TYR A 2 -8.66 12.77 27.50
CA TYR A 2 -7.30 12.75 26.93
C TYR A 2 -6.52 11.44 27.18
N GLN A 3 -6.50 10.93 28.42
CA GLN A 3 -5.83 9.66 28.75
C GLN A 3 -6.38 8.45 27.98
N LYS A 4 -7.72 8.35 27.83
CA LYS A 4 -8.36 7.26 27.06
C LYS A 4 -7.99 7.34 25.58
N GLN A 5 -7.91 8.54 25.02
CA GLN A 5 -7.50 8.77 23.64
C GLN A 5 -6.02 8.41 23.42
N ARG A 6 -5.12 8.80 24.34
CA ARG A 6 -3.70 8.38 24.30
C ARG A 6 -3.55 6.86 24.38
N ALA A 7 -4.27 6.22 25.30
CA ALA A 7 -4.24 4.76 25.44
C ALA A 7 -4.73 4.06 24.17
N LEU A 8 -5.77 4.58 23.51
CA LEU A 8 -6.25 4.05 22.23
C LEU A 8 -5.21 4.19 21.13
N VAL A 9 -4.58 5.36 20.98
CA VAL A 9 -3.52 5.60 19.98
C VAL A 9 -2.35 4.64 20.22
N ALA A 10 -1.87 4.53 21.46
CA ALA A 10 -0.80 3.61 21.82
C ALA A 10 -1.15 2.15 21.49
N ARG A 11 -2.40 1.74 21.76
CA ARG A 11 -2.87 0.39 21.41
C ARG A 11 -2.92 0.17 19.90
N ARG A 12 -3.40 1.14 19.11
CA ARG A 12 -3.41 1.05 17.64
C ARG A 12 -2.00 0.84 17.09
N TRP A 13 -1.02 1.62 17.56
CA TRP A 13 0.37 1.46 17.12
C TRP A 13 1.05 0.18 17.60
N ARG A 14 0.60 -0.37 18.73
CA ARG A 14 1.00 -1.74 19.14
C ARG A 14 0.53 -2.77 18.13
N LEU A 15 -0.74 -2.71 17.70
CA LEU A 15 -1.29 -3.62 16.68
C LEU A 15 -0.57 -3.47 15.32
N VAL A 16 -0.13 -2.26 14.97
CA VAL A 16 0.75 -2.05 13.79
C VAL A 16 2.08 -2.79 13.98
N GLY A 17 2.63 -2.80 15.20
CA GLY A 17 3.80 -3.58 15.54
C GLY A 17 3.59 -5.09 15.37
N ASP A 18 2.48 -5.62 15.89
CA ASP A 18 2.12 -7.03 15.74
C ASP A 18 1.97 -7.40 14.24
N LEU A 19 1.41 -6.50 13.42
CA LEU A 19 1.29 -6.69 11.99
C LEU A 19 2.66 -6.73 11.27
N ALA A 20 3.61 -5.92 11.72
CA ALA A 20 4.98 -5.92 11.19
C ALA A 20 5.77 -7.19 11.56
N GLU A 21 5.38 -7.89 12.64
CA GLU A 21 5.94 -9.19 13.00
C GLU A 21 5.34 -10.32 12.15
N ILE A 22 4.06 -10.22 11.78
CA ILE A 22 3.40 -11.18 10.87
C ILE A 22 3.90 -11.03 9.43
N PHE A 23 4.16 -9.79 8.99
CA PHE A 23 4.65 -9.47 7.65
C PHE A 23 5.96 -8.70 7.72
N PRO A 24 7.08 -9.36 8.03
CA PRO A 24 8.37 -8.70 8.15
C PRO A 24 8.81 -8.12 6.79
N ILE A 25 9.35 -6.90 6.83
CA ILE A 25 9.94 -6.23 5.66
C ILE A 25 11.43 -6.09 5.89
N GLU A 26 12.20 -6.89 5.16
CA GLU A 26 13.64 -7.03 5.34
C GLU A 26 14.38 -6.75 4.03
N SER A 27 15.68 -6.51 4.12
CA SER A 27 16.53 -6.46 2.93
C SER A 27 16.72 -7.89 2.43
N ALA A 28 16.40 -8.11 1.17
CA ALA A 28 16.66 -9.38 0.51
C ALA A 28 18.18 -9.65 0.50
N PRO A 29 18.61 -10.92 0.60
CA PRO A 29 20.03 -11.28 0.54
C PRO A 29 20.63 -10.80 -0.78
N GLU A 30 21.61 -9.89 -0.69
CA GLU A 30 22.30 -9.36 -1.87
C GLU A 30 23.46 -10.28 -2.27
N ASP A 31 23.52 -10.62 -3.56
CA ASP A 31 24.73 -11.21 -4.13
C ASP A 31 25.81 -10.11 -4.23
N PRO A 32 26.99 -10.27 -3.59
CA PRO A 32 28.06 -9.28 -3.64
C PRO A 32 28.53 -8.94 -5.05
N SER A 33 28.24 -9.78 -6.06
CA SER A 33 28.54 -9.52 -7.46
C SER A 33 27.58 -8.53 -8.15
N ASN A 34 26.38 -8.31 -7.61
CA ASN A 34 25.33 -7.50 -8.22
C ASN A 34 24.89 -6.37 -7.28
N ARG A 35 25.80 -5.40 -7.06
CA ARG A 35 25.56 -4.25 -6.19
C ARG A 35 24.49 -3.34 -6.80
N ARG A 36 23.30 -3.34 -6.20
CA ARG A 36 22.21 -2.44 -6.56
C ARG A 36 22.45 -1.05 -5.96
N GLU A 37 21.95 -0.01 -6.62
CA GLU A 37 21.96 1.36 -6.05
C GLU A 37 21.10 1.47 -4.79
N HIS A 38 20.07 0.62 -4.68
CA HIS A 38 19.16 0.54 -3.55
C HIS A 38 18.95 -0.90 -3.10
N PRO A 39 18.87 -1.15 -1.77
CA PRO A 39 18.66 -2.49 -1.26
C PRO A 39 17.30 -3.02 -1.70
N LEU A 40 17.30 -4.23 -2.26
CA LEU A 40 16.07 -4.94 -2.58
C LEU A 40 15.36 -5.26 -1.26
N LEU A 41 14.08 -4.92 -1.16
CA LEU A 41 13.28 -5.28 -0.01
C LEU A 41 12.45 -6.52 -0.32
N GLN A 42 12.15 -7.31 0.69
CA GLN A 42 11.25 -8.45 0.61
C GLN A 42 10.20 -8.37 1.71
N ILE A 43 9.02 -8.94 1.44
CA ILE A 43 7.95 -9.13 2.41
C ILE A 43 7.82 -10.62 2.71
N GLY A 44 8.17 -11.02 3.94
CA GLY A 44 8.47 -12.43 4.21
C GLY A 44 9.61 -12.91 3.29
N ASP A 45 9.35 -13.99 2.56
CA ASP A 45 10.32 -14.58 1.62
C ASP A 45 10.15 -14.08 0.17
N VAL A 46 9.31 -13.07 -0.05
CA VAL A 46 8.96 -12.60 -1.40
C VAL A 46 9.63 -11.25 -1.71
N PRO A 47 10.65 -11.21 -2.57
CA PRO A 47 11.31 -9.96 -2.93
C PRO A 47 10.40 -9.09 -3.80
N LEU A 48 10.43 -7.78 -3.55
CA LEU A 48 9.75 -6.79 -4.37
C LEU A 48 10.67 -5.59 -4.61
N ASP A 49 10.96 -5.31 -5.88
CA ASP A 49 11.73 -4.15 -6.29
C ASP A 49 10.89 -2.85 -6.15
N LEU A 50 11.40 -1.73 -6.67
CA LEU A 50 10.79 -0.39 -6.69
C LEU A 50 9.48 -0.30 -7.52
N GLY A 51 8.62 -1.30 -7.47
CA GLY A 51 7.43 -1.45 -8.30
C GLY A 51 7.76 -1.57 -9.80
N PRO A 52 6.74 -1.75 -10.65
CA PRO A 52 6.96 -1.82 -12.09
C PRO A 52 7.47 -0.48 -12.61
N ALA A 53 8.74 -0.43 -13.00
CA ALA A 53 9.25 0.68 -13.80
C ALA A 53 8.66 0.59 -15.22
N PRO A 54 8.27 1.71 -15.85
CA PRO A 54 7.68 1.70 -17.18
C PRO A 54 8.62 1.15 -18.27
N SER A 55 9.92 1.10 -18.00
CA SER A 55 10.99 0.75 -18.94
C SER A 55 11.71 -0.57 -18.67
N LYS A 56 11.50 -1.25 -17.52
CA LYS A 56 12.12 -2.57 -17.30
C LYS A 56 11.36 -3.64 -18.08
N THR A 57 11.78 -3.83 -19.33
CA THR A 57 11.59 -5.05 -20.12
C THR A 57 12.70 -6.05 -19.75
N GLN A 58 12.77 -6.46 -18.48
CA GLN A 58 13.38 -7.76 -18.23
C GLN A 58 12.43 -8.83 -18.77
N SER A 59 12.98 -9.95 -19.24
CA SER A 59 12.23 -11.17 -19.51
C SER A 59 11.57 -11.61 -18.21
N LEU A 60 10.38 -11.10 -17.91
CA LEU A 60 9.61 -11.49 -16.74
C LEU A 60 9.20 -12.95 -16.95
N THR A 61 9.72 -13.82 -16.10
CA THR A 61 9.30 -15.22 -16.06
C THR A 61 7.90 -15.32 -15.44
N VAL A 62 7.23 -16.46 -15.62
CA VAL A 62 5.91 -16.65 -14.99
C VAL A 62 6.07 -16.65 -13.47
N GLU A 63 7.16 -17.23 -12.98
CA GLU A 63 7.53 -17.27 -11.57
C GLU A 63 7.71 -15.86 -10.99
N ASP A 64 8.34 -14.94 -11.72
CA ASP A 64 8.47 -13.54 -11.30
C ASP A 64 7.10 -12.85 -11.18
N LEU A 65 6.20 -13.10 -12.13
CA LEU A 65 4.85 -12.53 -12.11
C LEU A 65 4.01 -13.06 -10.94
N GLU A 66 4.11 -14.36 -10.65
CA GLU A 66 3.43 -14.99 -9.51
C GLU A 66 3.99 -14.50 -8.17
N SER A 67 5.31 -14.32 -8.09
CA SER A 67 6.00 -13.76 -6.92
C SER A 67 5.55 -12.31 -6.67
N ASP A 68 5.59 -11.45 -7.69
CA ASP A 68 5.09 -10.07 -7.61
C ASP A 68 3.62 -10.05 -7.16
N ALA A 69 2.79 -10.89 -7.76
CA ALA A 69 1.38 -11.00 -7.44
C ALA A 69 1.16 -11.40 -5.97
N ALA A 70 1.93 -12.35 -5.45
CA ALA A 70 1.89 -12.75 -4.04
C ALA A 70 2.31 -11.61 -3.10
N ALA A 71 3.42 -10.92 -3.41
CA ALA A 71 3.88 -9.76 -2.66
C ALA A 71 2.81 -8.66 -2.59
N TYR A 72 2.24 -8.27 -3.73
CA TYR A 72 1.16 -7.28 -3.75
C TYR A 72 -0.11 -7.77 -3.07
N GLY A 73 -0.38 -9.07 -3.07
CA GLY A 73 -1.44 -9.70 -2.29
C GLY A 73 -1.29 -9.48 -0.79
N HIS A 74 -0.08 -9.70 -0.26
CA HIS A 74 0.24 -9.39 1.14
C HIS A 74 0.09 -7.90 1.44
N ILE A 75 0.61 -7.03 0.56
CA ILE A 75 0.54 -5.57 0.75
C ILE A 75 -0.93 -5.09 0.71
N ALA A 76 -1.76 -5.65 -0.16
CA ALA A 76 -3.19 -5.34 -0.23
C ALA A 76 -3.90 -5.68 1.09
N GLN A 77 -3.62 -6.86 1.66
CA GLN A 77 -4.16 -7.28 2.95
C GLN A 77 -3.70 -6.35 4.09
N ILE A 78 -2.41 -6.05 4.14
CA ILE A 78 -1.81 -5.16 5.14
C ILE A 78 -2.39 -3.76 5.04
N CYS A 79 -2.60 -3.23 3.82
CA CYS A 79 -3.15 -1.90 3.61
C CYS A 79 -4.54 -1.74 4.25
N ILE A 80 -5.41 -2.74 4.11
CA ILE A 80 -6.74 -2.73 4.73
C ILE A 80 -6.65 -2.87 6.24
N GLN A 81 -5.77 -3.74 6.75
CA GLN A 81 -5.57 -3.90 8.18
C GLN A 81 -5.01 -2.63 8.82
N LEU A 82 -4.03 -1.98 8.19
CA LEU A 82 -3.50 -0.68 8.62
C LEU A 82 -4.59 0.38 8.62
N ALA A 83 -5.37 0.49 7.56
CA ALA A 83 -6.49 1.43 7.48
C ALA A 83 -7.50 1.24 8.62
N ALA A 84 -7.83 -0.02 8.93
CA ALA A 84 -8.74 -0.35 10.03
C ALA A 84 -8.13 -0.07 11.42
N ILE A 85 -6.86 -0.43 11.63
CA ILE A 85 -6.15 -0.23 12.91
C ILE A 85 -5.95 1.28 13.17
N LEU A 86 -5.50 2.02 12.15
CA LEU A 86 -5.17 3.43 12.25
C LEU A 86 -6.38 4.35 12.08
N ASP A 87 -7.54 3.79 11.71
CA ASP A 87 -8.82 4.49 11.54
C ASP A 87 -8.78 5.55 10.43
N VAL A 88 -8.18 5.16 9.30
CA VAL A 88 -8.04 5.98 8.11
C VAL A 88 -8.89 5.38 6.99
N ARG A 89 -9.85 6.14 6.46
CA ARG A 89 -10.63 5.70 5.29
C ARG A 89 -9.82 5.80 4.02
N LEU A 90 -9.50 4.67 3.40
CA LEU A 90 -8.78 4.62 2.13
C LEU A 90 -9.57 5.28 1.00
N ARG A 91 -8.89 6.12 0.22
CA ARG A 91 -9.46 6.77 -0.97
C ARG A 91 -9.79 5.76 -2.06
N TYR A 92 -8.89 4.79 -2.27
CA TYR A 92 -9.03 3.75 -3.28
C TYR A 92 -9.34 2.42 -2.59
N PRO A 93 -10.57 1.88 -2.68
CA PRO A 93 -10.88 0.61 -2.02
C PRO A 93 -9.99 -0.52 -2.53
N VAL A 94 -9.43 -1.28 -1.61
CA VAL A 94 -8.62 -2.46 -1.90
C VAL A 94 -9.50 -3.71 -1.72
N CYS A 95 -9.37 -4.67 -2.63
CA CYS A 95 -10.03 -5.97 -2.60
C CYS A 95 -8.95 -7.05 -2.50
N PRO A 96 -8.65 -7.54 -1.28
CA PRO A 96 -7.59 -8.51 -1.06
C PRO A 96 -8.11 -9.89 -1.50
N SER A 97 -7.38 -10.51 -2.41
CA SER A 97 -7.67 -11.86 -2.92
C SER A 97 -6.35 -12.61 -3.11
N LEU A 98 -5.45 -12.51 -2.11
CA LEU A 98 -4.08 -13.06 -2.17
C LEU A 98 -3.38 -12.61 -3.47
N SER A 99 -2.79 -13.53 -4.22
CA SER A 99 -2.10 -13.25 -5.49
C SER A 99 -3.02 -12.73 -6.61
N ARG A 100 -4.34 -12.65 -6.39
CA ARG A 100 -5.30 -12.07 -7.35
C ARG A 100 -5.98 -10.82 -6.80
N SER A 101 -5.27 -10.03 -6.00
CA SER A 101 -5.83 -8.82 -5.39
C SER A 101 -6.09 -7.71 -6.42
N TYR A 102 -7.07 -6.86 -6.12
CA TYR A 102 -7.48 -5.73 -6.96
C TYR A 102 -7.56 -4.44 -6.15
N ILE A 103 -7.46 -3.31 -6.84
CA ILE A 103 -7.73 -1.98 -6.28
C ILE A 103 -8.70 -1.23 -7.18
N CYS A 104 -9.54 -0.40 -6.56
CA CYS A 104 -10.63 0.26 -7.26
C CYS A 104 -10.45 1.78 -7.30
N ASP A 105 -10.83 2.37 -8.42
CA ASP A 105 -10.99 3.82 -8.54
C ASP A 105 -12.41 4.17 -8.98
N PHE A 106 -12.93 5.27 -8.43
CA PHE A 106 -14.26 5.78 -8.73
C PHE A 106 -14.16 6.94 -9.71
N HIS A 107 -14.59 6.68 -10.94
CA HIS A 107 -14.62 7.69 -11.98
C HIS A 107 -16.02 8.29 -12.10
N GLN A 108 -16.05 9.61 -12.28
CA GLN A 108 -17.26 10.35 -12.61
C GLN A 108 -17.58 10.10 -14.09
N VAL A 109 -18.57 9.27 -14.38
CA VAL A 109 -19.03 9.09 -15.77
C VAL A 109 -20.01 10.21 -16.09
N LYS A 110 -19.73 10.96 -17.17
CA LYS A 110 -20.72 11.88 -17.72
C LYS A 110 -21.87 11.03 -18.28
N PRO A 111 -23.13 11.29 -17.90
CA PRO A 111 -24.25 10.60 -18.53
C PRO A 111 -24.17 10.79 -20.05
N LYS A 112 -24.42 9.71 -20.81
CA LYS A 112 -24.45 9.77 -22.27
C LYS A 112 -25.49 10.84 -22.66
N ALA A 113 -25.05 11.86 -23.41
CA ALA A 113 -25.95 12.88 -23.93
C ALA A 113 -26.96 12.21 -24.88
N GLY A 114 -28.22 12.09 -24.48
CA GLY A 114 -29.27 11.49 -25.32
C GLY A 114 -30.46 10.84 -24.60
N SER A 115 -30.37 10.51 -23.31
CA SER A 115 -31.54 10.04 -22.55
C SER A 115 -32.27 11.21 -21.89
N ALA A 116 -33.59 11.33 -22.13
CA ALA A 116 -34.45 12.47 -21.80
C ALA A 116 -34.61 12.80 -20.29
N ASP A 117 -33.94 12.07 -19.38
CA ASP A 117 -34.07 12.23 -17.94
C ASP A 117 -33.04 13.21 -17.32
N ALA A 118 -32.75 14.30 -18.03
CA ALA A 118 -31.73 15.29 -17.65
C ALA A 118 -32.03 16.06 -16.34
N ALA A 119 -33.23 15.90 -15.75
CA ALA A 119 -33.67 16.60 -14.55
C ALA A 119 -33.32 15.87 -13.23
N ALA A 120 -32.96 14.59 -13.27
CA ALA A 120 -32.54 13.81 -12.10
C ALA A 120 -31.06 13.42 -12.22
N MET A 121 -30.18 14.41 -12.36
CA MET A 121 -28.74 14.26 -12.63
C MET A 121 -27.98 13.71 -11.40
N LYS A 122 -28.23 12.45 -11.02
CA LYS A 122 -27.36 11.72 -10.09
C LYS A 122 -26.09 11.35 -10.85
N LYS A 123 -24.99 12.00 -10.49
CA LYS A 123 -23.65 11.67 -10.99
C LYS A 123 -23.32 10.24 -10.54
N THR A 124 -23.53 9.25 -11.40
CA THR A 124 -23.26 7.85 -11.07
C THR A 124 -21.75 7.63 -11.11
N LEU A 125 -21.16 7.33 -9.96
CA LEU A 125 -19.77 6.90 -9.87
C LEU A 125 -19.67 5.48 -10.42
N THR A 126 -18.81 5.28 -11.42
CA THR A 126 -18.47 3.93 -11.89
C THR A 126 -17.21 3.47 -11.18
N ARG A 127 -17.31 2.31 -10.55
CA ARG A 127 -16.18 1.61 -9.93
C ARG A 127 -15.42 0.86 -11.02
N ILE A 128 -14.14 1.16 -11.19
CA ILE A 128 -13.25 0.46 -12.11
C ILE A 128 -12.23 -0.30 -11.28
N GLU A 129 -12.03 -1.58 -11.59
CA GLU A 129 -11.09 -2.46 -10.90
C GLU A 129 -9.78 -2.57 -11.68
N PHE A 130 -8.66 -2.47 -10.97
CA PHE A 130 -7.31 -2.59 -11.50
C PHE A 130 -6.61 -3.76 -10.80
N PRO A 131 -6.09 -4.74 -11.54
CA PRO A 131 -5.40 -5.88 -10.95
C PRO A 131 -4.06 -5.45 -10.33
N LEU A 132 -3.71 -6.07 -9.21
CA LEU A 132 -2.38 -5.96 -8.59
C LEU A 132 -1.48 -7.15 -8.96
N PHE A 133 -1.77 -7.77 -10.09
CA PHE A 133 -1.03 -8.87 -10.69
C PHE A 133 -1.08 -8.73 -12.22
N MET A 134 -0.27 -9.50 -12.93
CA MET A 134 -0.28 -9.55 -14.39
C MET A 134 -0.41 -11.01 -14.84
N ASP A 135 -1.46 -11.33 -15.60
CA ASP A 135 -1.56 -12.62 -16.30
C ASP A 135 -0.83 -12.56 -17.67
N SER A 136 -0.73 -11.35 -18.25
CA SER A 136 -0.12 -11.12 -19.56
C SER A 136 0.69 -9.81 -19.62
N PRO A 137 1.70 -9.69 -20.51
CA PRO A 137 2.40 -8.43 -20.72
C PRO A 137 1.50 -7.26 -21.15
N SER A 138 0.36 -7.54 -21.80
CA SER A 138 -0.63 -6.53 -22.20
C SER A 138 -1.38 -5.88 -21.02
N ASP A 139 -1.42 -6.54 -19.85
CA ASP A 139 -2.06 -6.00 -18.65
C ASP A 139 -1.19 -4.99 -17.90
N ARG A 140 0.06 -4.81 -18.34
CA ARG A 140 1.07 -3.94 -17.69
C ARG A 140 0.57 -2.54 -17.37
N THR A 141 -0.19 -1.92 -18.26
CA THR A 141 -0.69 -0.56 -18.04
C THR A 141 -1.70 -0.52 -16.89
N LYS A 142 -2.64 -1.48 -16.85
CA LYS A 142 -3.64 -1.56 -15.78
C LYS A 142 -2.99 -1.94 -14.46
N TYR A 143 -2.05 -2.89 -14.49
CA TYR A 143 -1.27 -3.30 -13.33
C TYR A 143 -0.43 -2.16 -12.74
N THR A 144 0.38 -1.48 -13.57
CA THR A 144 1.19 -0.32 -13.15
C THR A 144 0.32 0.77 -12.52
N TYR A 145 -0.86 1.02 -13.09
CA TYR A 145 -1.81 1.96 -12.51
C TYR A 145 -2.39 1.47 -11.18
N GLY A 146 -2.74 0.18 -11.06
CA GLY A 146 -3.18 -0.43 -9.80
C GLY A 146 -2.13 -0.28 -8.69
N VAL A 147 -0.87 -0.58 -8.97
CA VAL A 147 0.25 -0.40 -8.02
C VAL A 147 0.42 1.07 -7.63
N PHE A 148 0.26 2.00 -8.58
CA PHE A 148 0.29 3.43 -8.28
C PHE A 148 -0.84 3.85 -7.33
N LEU A 149 -2.07 3.38 -7.55
CA LEU A 149 -3.20 3.64 -6.65
C LEU A 149 -2.97 3.07 -5.25
N LEU A 150 -2.36 1.88 -5.16
CA LEU A 150 -2.02 1.26 -3.88
C LEU A 150 -0.99 2.12 -3.13
N ASN A 151 0.03 2.61 -3.84
CA ASN A 151 0.99 3.56 -3.26
C ASN A 151 0.32 4.86 -2.81
N LYS A 152 -0.72 5.34 -3.50
CA LYS A 152 -1.49 6.49 -3.04
C LYS A 152 -2.26 6.24 -1.75
N ASN A 153 -2.76 5.02 -1.53
CA ASN A 153 -3.31 4.65 -0.23
C ASN A 153 -2.23 4.60 0.87
N LEU A 154 -1.04 4.05 0.59
CA LEU A 154 0.07 4.04 1.55
C LEU A 154 0.54 5.46 1.89
N GLU A 155 0.64 6.34 0.88
CA GLU A 155 0.93 7.76 1.05
C GLU A 155 -0.14 8.45 1.90
N GLN A 156 -1.42 8.12 1.70
CA GLN A 156 -2.50 8.63 2.53
C GLN A 156 -2.37 8.19 4.00
N LEU A 157 -2.03 6.92 4.26
CA LEU A 157 -1.80 6.41 5.61
C LEU A 157 -0.63 7.12 6.29
N LEU A 158 0.48 7.32 5.58
CA LEU A 158 1.64 8.06 6.08
C LEU A 158 1.26 9.52 6.41
N ASN A 159 0.60 10.21 5.48
CA ASN A 159 0.22 11.62 5.63
C ASN A 159 -0.77 11.82 6.79
N ALA A 160 -1.69 10.87 7.02
CA ALA A 160 -2.64 10.91 8.14
C ALA A 160 -1.94 10.91 9.52
N HIS A 161 -0.68 10.47 9.59
CA HIS A 161 0.14 10.44 10.80
C HIS A 161 1.36 11.37 10.72
N GLY A 162 1.36 12.35 9.80
CA GLY A 162 2.42 13.36 9.69
C GLY A 162 3.74 12.85 9.08
N LEU A 163 3.71 11.68 8.43
CA LEU A 163 4.88 11.10 7.76
C LEU A 163 4.78 11.33 6.25
N SER A 164 5.91 11.58 5.60
CA SER A 164 5.97 11.69 4.13
C SER A 164 6.34 10.36 3.48
N ALA A 165 5.72 10.04 2.35
CA ALA A 165 6.09 8.91 1.51
C ALA A 165 7.48 9.11 0.86
N VAL A 166 8.19 8.00 0.66
CA VAL A 166 9.47 7.97 -0.07
C VAL A 166 9.25 8.25 -1.56
N GLY A 167 8.15 7.72 -2.10
CA GLY A 167 7.69 8.03 -3.46
C GLY A 167 6.67 7.03 -3.98
N PRO A 168 6.04 7.28 -5.14
CA PRO A 168 4.90 6.50 -5.65
C PRO A 168 5.27 5.11 -6.18
N ARG A 169 6.56 4.82 -6.29
CA ARG A 169 7.12 3.53 -6.75
C ARG A 169 7.73 2.72 -5.60
N HIS A 170 7.83 3.30 -4.41
CA HIS A 170 8.57 2.73 -3.30
C HIS A 170 7.65 1.96 -2.35
N THR A 171 6.92 0.96 -2.86
CA THR A 171 5.83 0.29 -2.13
C THR A 171 6.29 -0.26 -0.78
N LEU A 172 7.32 -1.11 -0.76
CA LEU A 172 7.84 -1.69 0.48
C LEU A 172 8.53 -0.66 1.37
N GLN A 173 9.24 0.34 0.82
CA GLN A 173 9.85 1.39 1.65
C GLN A 173 8.77 2.24 2.34
N ASN A 174 7.68 2.59 1.64
CA ASN A 174 6.55 3.31 2.22
C ASN A 174 5.90 2.49 3.34
N LEU A 175 5.68 1.20 3.11
CA LEU A 175 5.09 0.32 4.10
C LEU A 175 6.00 0.14 5.32
N LYS A 176 7.30 -0.11 5.09
CA LYS A 176 8.31 -0.19 6.15
C LYS A 176 8.36 1.09 6.99
N ARG A 177 8.22 2.26 6.36
CA ARG A 177 8.16 3.55 7.06
C ARG A 177 6.96 3.66 8.00
N ILE A 178 5.80 3.10 7.63
CA ILE A 178 4.62 3.00 8.52
C ILE A 178 4.96 2.08 9.70
N PHE A 179 5.54 0.91 9.45
CA PHE A 179 5.90 -0.03 10.52
C PHE A 179 6.94 0.55 11.49
N ASP A 180 7.92 1.28 10.99
CA ASP A 180 8.98 1.91 11.80
C ASP A 180 8.46 3.09 12.64
N ALA A 181 7.37 3.74 12.22
CA ALA A 181 6.77 4.87 12.94
C ALA A 181 6.33 4.52 14.37
N ARG A 182 6.06 3.23 14.66
CA ARG A 182 5.77 2.74 16.02
C ARG A 182 6.89 3.10 17.02
N ARG A 183 8.14 3.11 16.56
CA ARG A 183 9.31 3.42 17.40
C ARG A 183 9.35 4.90 17.78
N MET A 184 8.92 5.79 16.88
CA MET A 184 8.89 7.22 17.16
C MET A 184 7.82 7.56 18.20
N ILE A 185 6.64 6.94 18.10
CA ILE A 185 5.56 7.16 19.07
C ILE A 185 5.89 6.57 20.44
N ALA A 186 6.61 5.45 20.48
CA ALA A 186 7.13 4.91 21.73
C ALA A 186 8.23 5.78 22.36
N ALA A 187 9.02 6.50 21.55
CA ALA A 187 10.02 7.44 22.04
C ALA A 187 9.37 8.71 22.60
N ASP A 188 8.40 9.30 21.90
CA ASP A 188 7.66 10.48 22.36
C ASP A 188 6.89 10.24 23.66
N ALA A 189 6.38 9.01 23.86
CA ALA A 189 5.73 8.63 25.11
C ALA A 189 6.70 8.63 26.31
N LYS A 190 7.96 8.24 26.11
CA LYS A 190 8.97 8.21 27.19
C LYS A 190 9.48 9.60 27.54
N THR A 191 9.60 10.51 26.57
CA THR A 191 10.09 11.88 26.82
C THR A 191 9.15 12.68 27.72
N HIS A 192 7.83 12.47 27.60
CA HIS A 192 6.84 13.14 28.46
C HIS A 192 6.66 12.54 29.85
N GLU A 193 7.15 11.32 30.11
CA GLU A 193 7.17 10.74 31.47
C GLU A 193 8.36 11.23 32.31
N ILE A 194 9.32 11.94 31.70
CA ILE A 194 10.52 12.48 32.39
C ILE A 194 10.30 13.93 32.84
N ASP A 195 9.30 14.62 32.27
CA ASP A 195 8.95 16.01 32.58
C ASP A 195 7.76 16.15 33.56
N GLU A 196 7.19 15.04 34.07
CA GLU A 196 6.21 14.99 35.18
C GLU A 196 6.83 14.42 36.46
#